data_AF-A0A8T5SBN6-F1
#
_entry.id   AF-A0A8T5SBN6-F1
#
_cell.length_a   1.000
_cell.length_b   1.000
_cell.length_c   1.000
_cell.angle_alpha   90.00
_cell.angle_beta   90.00
_cell.angle_gamma   90.00
#
_symmetry.space_group_name_H-M   'P 1'
#
loop_
_entity.id
_entity.type
_entity.pdbx_description
1 polymer ?
#
loop_
_entity_poly.entity_id
_entity_poly.type
_entity_poly.pdbx_seq_one_letter_code
_entity_poly.pdbx_strand_id
1 'polypeptide(L)'
;MQNQDLMKLLAGLGAAIGLIDTIIGFDDKNIDSSKVILLVLAIILSAIVIISIIVPHKFVELNWVICVVIGIIMIVYTSLVGGILVLVAGFVGYTER
;
A
#
# COMPACT_ATOMS: atom_id res chain seq x y z
N MET A 1 2.07 -19.31 -12.53
CA MET A 1 0.70 -19.15 -12.00
C MET A 1 0.67 -19.03 -10.47
N GLN A 2 1.48 -19.78 -9.70
CA GLN A 2 1.43 -19.76 -8.23
C GLN A 2 1.93 -18.46 -7.55
N ASN A 3 2.84 -17.71 -8.18
CA ASN A 3 3.40 -16.50 -7.54
C ASN A 3 2.49 -15.27 -7.64
N GLN A 4 1.61 -15.20 -8.64
CA GLN A 4 0.77 -14.01 -8.85
C GLN A 4 -0.26 -13.80 -7.74
N ASP A 5 -0.78 -14.90 -7.19
CA ASP A 5 -1.72 -14.86 -6.05
C ASP A 5 -1.00 -14.52 -4.76
N LEU A 6 0.23 -15.03 -4.57
CA LEU A 6 1.06 -14.73 -3.40
C LEU A 6 1.44 -13.23 -3.37
N MET A 7 1.81 -12.67 -4.52
CA MET A 7 2.11 -11.24 -4.67
C MET A 7 0.90 -10.34 -4.39
N LYS A 8 -0.28 -10.70 -4.89
CA LYS A 8 -1.53 -9.97 -4.58
C LYS A 8 -1.85 -10.03 -3.10
N LEU A 9 -1.59 -11.17 -2.46
CA LEU A 9 -1.81 -11.36 -1.02
C LEU A 9 -0.86 -10.48 -0.21
N LEU A 10 0.42 -10.42 -0.57
CA LEU A 10 1.41 -9.51 0.05
C LEU A 10 1.03 -8.03 -0.12
N ALA A 11 0.65 -7.61 -1.34
CA ALA A 11 0.23 -6.23 -1.59
C ALA A 11 -1.06 -5.88 -0.81
N GLY A 12 -2.02 -6.80 -0.74
CA GLY A 12 -3.25 -6.63 0.01
C GLY A 12 -3.02 -6.56 1.53
N LEU A 13 -2.17 -7.45 2.07
CA LEU A 13 -1.76 -7.42 3.48
C LEU A 13 -1.02 -6.13 3.81
N GLY A 14 -0.10 -5.67 2.95
CA GLY A 14 0.63 -4.43 3.14
C GLY A 14 -0.30 -3.21 3.18
N ALA A 15 -1.28 -3.15 2.28
CA ALA A 15 -2.30 -2.09 2.28
C ALA A 15 -3.20 -2.13 3.52
N ALA A 16 -3.61 -3.33 3.96
CA ALA A 16 -4.45 -3.52 5.14
C ALA A 16 -3.70 -3.16 6.44
N ILE A 17 -2.45 -3.61 6.59
CA ILE A 17 -1.60 -3.26 7.73
C ILE A 17 -1.32 -1.76 7.73
N GLY A 18 -1.06 -1.17 6.57
CA GLY A 18 -0.88 0.27 6.43
C GLY A 18 -2.11 1.06 6.91
N LEU A 19 -3.33 0.59 6.62
CA LEU A 19 -4.55 1.20 7.14
C LEU A 19 -4.65 1.10 8.67
N ILE A 20 -4.33 -0.06 9.24
CA ILE A 20 -4.36 -0.28 10.70
C ILE A 20 -3.35 0.63 11.41
N ASP A 21 -2.11 0.69 10.94
CA ASP A 21 -1.07 1.59 11.47
C ASP A 21 -1.51 3.05 11.42
N THR A 22 -2.13 3.46 10.31
CA THR A 22 -2.60 4.83 10.14
C THR A 22 -3.71 5.17 11.15
N ILE A 23 -4.64 4.25 11.39
CA ILE A 23 -5.74 4.43 12.36
C ILE A 23 -5.18 4.47 13.80
N ILE A 24 -4.26 3.58 14.15
CA ILE A 24 -3.65 3.53 15.49
C ILE A 24 -2.79 4.78 15.74
N GLY A 25 -1.98 5.19 14.76
CA GLY A 25 -1.14 6.39 14.85
C GLY A 25 -1.92 7.70 14.97
N PHE A 26 -3.23 7.67 14.71
CA PHE A 26 -4.12 8.83 14.80
C PHE A 26 -4.80 9.00 16.16
N ASP A 27 -4.77 7.99 17.04
CA ASP A 27 -5.36 8.06 18.39
C ASP A 27 -4.55 8.92 19.38
N ASP A 28 -3.42 9.46 18.93
CA ASP A 28 -2.58 10.34 19.73
C ASP A 28 -3.20 11.75 19.83
N LYS A 29 -3.50 12.21 21.05
CA LYS A 29 -4.32 13.41 21.38
C LYS A 29 -3.81 14.75 20.82
N ASN A 30 -2.65 14.79 20.16
CA ASN A 30 -2.11 15.95 19.45
C ASN A 30 -2.24 15.73 17.93
N ILE A 31 -3.43 16.05 17.41
CA ILE A 31 -3.72 16.02 15.98
C ILE A 31 -3.32 17.37 15.38
N ASP A 32 -2.12 17.39 14.81
CA ASP A 32 -1.64 18.49 13.98
C ASP A 32 -2.21 18.35 12.55
N SER A 33 -2.41 19.47 11.85
CA SER A 33 -3.02 19.46 10.50
C SER A 33 -2.21 18.63 9.50
N SER A 34 -0.90 18.53 9.72
CA SER A 34 0.02 17.68 8.97
C SER A 34 -0.29 16.19 9.10
N LYS A 35 -0.67 15.71 10.30
CA LYS A 35 -1.03 14.30 10.54
C LYS A 35 -2.33 13.91 9.84
N VAL A 36 -3.29 14.83 9.75
CA VAL A 36 -4.56 14.61 9.04
C VAL A 36 -4.32 14.42 7.54
N ILE A 37 -3.45 15.23 6.94
CA ILE A 37 -3.10 15.12 5.51
C ILE A 37 -2.41 13.77 5.23
N LEU A 38 -1.50 13.34 6.11
CA LEU A 38 -0.82 12.04 6.01
C LEU A 38 -1.81 10.87 6.12
N LEU A 39 -2.79 10.97 7.03
CA LEU A 39 -3.84 9.96 7.18
C LEU A 39 -4.71 9.84 5.92
N VAL A 40 -5.14 10.98 5.35
CA VAL A 40 -5.93 10.98 4.11
C VAL A 40 -5.13 10.37 2.95
N LEU A 41 -3.83 10.73 2.84
CA LEU A 41 -2.93 10.14 1.84
C LEU A 41 -2.79 8.62 2.00
N ALA A 42 -2.59 8.13 3.22
CA ALA A 42 -2.47 6.71 3.51
C ALA A 42 -3.72 5.92 3.13
N ILE A 43 -4.90 6.45 3.48
CA ILE A 43 -6.19 5.82 3.14
C ILE A 43 -6.36 5.74 1.62
N ILE A 44 -6.06 6.81 0.90
CA ILE A 44 -6.16 6.85 -0.57
C ILE A 44 -5.18 5.84 -1.20
N LEU A 45 -3.93 5.81 -0.76
CA LEU A 45 -2.91 4.88 -1.27
C LEU A 45 -3.30 3.42 -1.03
N SER A 46 -3.71 3.08 0.20
CA SER A 46 -4.17 1.72 0.52
C SER A 46 -5.42 1.35 -0.28
N ALA A 47 -6.37 2.26 -0.46
CA ALA A 47 -7.57 2.02 -1.27
C ALA A 47 -7.22 1.74 -2.74
N ILE A 48 -6.28 2.52 -3.32
CA ILE A 48 -5.80 2.29 -4.69
C ILE A 48 -5.19 0.89 -4.83
N VAL A 49 -4.34 0.47 -3.88
CA VAL A 49 -3.71 -0.85 -3.92
C VAL A 49 -4.76 -1.96 -3.81
N ILE A 50 -5.70 -1.86 -2.87
CA ILE A 50 -6.78 -2.85 -2.68
C ILE A 50 -7.67 -2.96 -3.92
N ILE A 51 -8.10 -1.82 -4.47
CA ILE A 51 -8.95 -1.78 -5.65
C ILE A 51 -8.22 -2.35 -6.88
N SER A 52 -6.92 -2.07 -7.01
CA SER A 52 -6.11 -2.60 -8.12
C SER A 52 -5.93 -4.12 -8.04
N ILE A 53 -5.98 -4.70 -6.84
CA ILE A 53 -5.97 -6.17 -6.65
C ILE A 53 -7.33 -6.78 -7.02
N ILE A 54 -8.44 -6.16 -6.60
CA ILE A 54 -9.79 -6.70 -6.79
C ILE A 54 -10.27 -6.54 -8.23
N VAL A 55 -9.99 -5.40 -8.87
CA VAL A 55 -10.44 -5.10 -10.25
C VAL A 55 -9.27 -4.56 -11.11
N PRO A 56 -8.31 -5.43 -11.49
CA PRO A 56 -7.09 -5.02 -12.20
C PRO A 56 -7.33 -4.41 -13.59
N HIS A 57 -8.52 -4.57 -14.18
CA HIS A 57 -8.85 -4.04 -15.51
C HIS A 57 -9.54 -2.66 -15.51
N LYS A 58 -9.97 -2.11 -14.37
CA LYS A 58 -10.75 -0.85 -14.34
C LYS A 58 -10.04 0.36 -13.77
N PHE A 59 -9.12 0.18 -12.82
CA PHE A 59 -8.63 1.32 -12.02
C PHE A 59 -7.19 1.70 -12.37
N VAL A 60 -6.30 0.71 -12.40
CA VAL A 60 -4.94 0.81 -12.94
C VAL A 60 -4.58 -0.63 -13.30
N GLU A 61 -4.04 -0.90 -14.50
CA GLU A 61 -3.42 -2.20 -14.73
C GLU A 61 -2.41 -2.42 -13.61
N LEU A 62 -2.45 -3.55 -12.91
CA LEU A 62 -1.56 -3.83 -11.79
C LEU A 62 -0.10 -3.91 -12.30
N ASN A 63 0.50 -2.74 -12.46
CA ASN A 63 1.86 -2.58 -12.91
C ASN A 63 2.71 -2.61 -11.66
N TRP A 64 3.51 -3.67 -11.55
CA TRP A 64 4.35 -3.91 -10.39
C TRP A 64 5.29 -2.74 -10.07
N VAL A 65 5.69 -1.96 -11.09
CA VAL A 65 6.44 -0.70 -10.91
C VAL A 65 5.65 0.32 -10.08
N ILE A 66 4.34 0.43 -10.30
CA ILE A 66 3.47 1.34 -9.54
C ILE A 66 3.37 0.87 -8.08
N CYS A 67 3.29 -0.46 -7.83
CA CYS A 67 3.34 -1.00 -6.47
C CYS A 67 4.67 -0.66 -5.78
N VAL A 68 5.81 -0.71 -6.48
CA VAL A 68 7.10 -0.28 -5.91
C VAL A 68 7.08 1.20 -5.54
N VAL A 69 6.60 2.07 -6.43
CA VAL A 69 6.51 3.52 -6.18
C VAL A 69 5.58 3.81 -5.00
N ILE A 70 4.41 3.18 -4.95
CA ILE A 70 3.46 3.31 -3.84
C ILE A 70 4.07 2.81 -2.53
N GLY A 71 4.78 1.67 -2.56
CA GLY A 71 5.47 1.13 -1.39
C GLY A 71 6.49 2.10 -0.82
N ILE A 72 7.30 2.75 -1.68
CA ILE A 72 8.26 3.78 -1.25
C ILE A 72 7.53 4.97 -0.61
N ILE A 73 6.46 5.46 -1.23
CA ILE A 73 5.67 6.57 -0.69
C ILE A 73 5.07 6.18 0.67
N MET A 74 4.57 4.96 0.82
CA MET A 74 4.04 4.48 2.10
C MET A 74 5.11 4.40 3.19
N ILE A 75 6.32 3.93 2.87
CA ILE A 75 7.43 3.88 3.84
C ILE A 75 7.81 5.28 4.32
N VAL A 76 7.88 6.25 3.39
CA VAL A 76 8.34 7.61 3.72
C VAL A 76 7.29 8.39 4.52
N TYR A 77 6.00 8.19 4.22
CA TYR A 77 4.95 9.09 4.70
C TYR A 77 3.92 8.43 5.63
N THR A 78 3.70 7.11 5.58
CA THR A 78 2.51 6.51 6.20
C THR A 78 2.81 5.34 7.13
N SER A 79 3.23 4.19 6.60
CA SER A 79 3.52 2.99 7.37
C SER A 79 4.74 2.28 6.80
N LEU A 80 5.75 2.12 7.66
CA LEU A 80 6.98 1.43 7.32
C LEU A 80 6.72 -0.05 7.04
N VAL A 81 5.93 -0.72 7.88
CA VAL A 81 5.62 -2.16 7.74
C VAL A 81 4.72 -2.41 6.53
N GLY A 82 3.64 -1.65 6.39
CA GLY A 82 2.73 -1.76 5.25
C GLY A 82 3.42 -1.43 3.92
N GLY A 83 4.22 -0.36 3.91
CA GLY A 83 4.98 0.06 2.74
C GLY A 83 6.05 -0.95 2.32
N ILE A 84 6.76 -1.58 3.26
CA ILE A 84 7.72 -2.66 2.95
C ILE A 84 7.01 -3.84 2.28
N LEU A 85 5.86 -4.26 2.78
CA LEU A 85 5.10 -5.38 2.20
C LEU A 85 4.63 -5.09 0.78
N VAL A 86 4.10 -3.88 0.54
CA VAL A 86 3.69 -3.44 -0.81
C VAL A 86 4.90 -3.33 -1.74
N LEU A 87 6.04 -2.84 -1.25
CA LEU A 87 7.28 -2.71 -2.02
C LEU A 87 7.86 -4.08 -2.40
N VAL A 88 7.91 -5.03 -1.47
CA VAL A 88 8.36 -6.41 -1.73
C VAL A 88 7.45 -7.07 -2.76
N ALA A 89 6.13 -6.92 -2.63
CA ALA A 89 5.17 -7.44 -3.62
C ALA A 89 5.42 -6.85 -5.02
N GLY A 90 5.65 -5.53 -5.10
CA GLY A 90 5.98 -4.84 -6.34
C GLY A 90 7.32 -5.30 -6.94
N PHE A 91 8.34 -5.50 -6.12
CA PHE A 91 9.68 -5.89 -6.59
C PHE A 91 9.69 -7.32 -7.13
N VAL A 92 9.08 -8.26 -6.40
CA VAL A 92 8.95 -9.65 -6.84
C VAL A 92 8.15 -9.72 -8.16
N GLY A 93 7.06 -8.97 -8.26
CA GLY A 93 6.24 -8.95 -9.48
C GLY A 93 6.91 -8.27 -10.67
N TYR A 94 7.82 -7.32 -10.42
CA TYR A 94 8.64 -6.74 -11.47
C TYR A 94 9.69 -7.73 -11.98
N THR A 95 10.33 -8.49 -11.09
CA THR A 95 11.38 -9.46 -11.46
C THR A 95 10.87 -10.75 -12.09
N GLU A 96 9.61 -11.11 -11.85
CA GLU A 96 8.98 -12.31 -12.41
C GLU A 96 8.27 -12.09 -13.76
N ARG A 97 8.31 -10.85 -14.28
CA ARG A 97 7.75 -10.48 -15.58
C ARG A 97 8.80 -10.65 -16.69
#